data_AF-A0A0C3DRL1-F1
#
_entry.id   AF-A0A0C3DRL1-F1
#
_cell.length_a   1.000
_cell.length_b   1.000
_cell.length_c   1.000
_cell.angle_alpha   90.00
_cell.angle_beta   90.00
_cell.angle_gamma   90.00
#
_symmetry.space_group_name_H-M   'P 1'
#
loop_
_entity.id
_entity.type
_entity.pdbx_description
1 polymer ?
#
loop_
_entity_poly.entity_id
_entity_poly.type
_entity_poly.pdbx_seq_one_letter_code
_entity_poly.pdbx_strand_id
1 'polypeptide(L)'
;MDIGIMSPAFRKLKSFFKNIFIGLEHLELRKRKIVDIIPCAGYYEFKKDLDANDMTVQQYYRKMYNIHIKGQLADEDSVLMQDTPS
;
A
#
# COMPACT_ATOMS: atom_id res chain seq x y z
N MET A 1 -6.02 -9.36 15.21
CA MET A 1 -7.32 -9.32 14.50
C MET A 1 -7.71 -7.87 14.39
N ASP A 2 -7.48 -7.26 13.23
CA ASP A 2 -7.68 -5.82 13.05
C ASP A 2 -9.16 -5.44 13.16
N ILE A 3 -9.53 -4.86 14.30
CA ILE A 3 -10.89 -4.43 14.64
C ILE A 3 -11.44 -3.44 13.58
N GLY A 4 -10.57 -2.72 12.86
CA GLY A 4 -10.95 -1.82 11.77
C GLY A 4 -11.56 -2.52 10.53
N ILE A 5 -11.17 -3.76 10.22
CA ILE A 5 -11.61 -4.49 9.01
C ILE A 5 -13.08 -4.92 9.13
N MET A 6 -13.56 -5.17 10.34
CA MET A 6 -14.96 -5.56 10.56
C MET A 6 -15.90 -4.37 10.79
N SER A 7 -15.39 -3.13 10.75
CA SER A 7 -16.20 -1.95 10.99
C SER A 7 -17.30 -1.77 9.92
N PRO A 8 -18.49 -1.28 10.28
CA PRO A 8 -19.54 -0.94 9.31
C PRO A 8 -19.08 0.05 8.25
N ALA A 9 -18.20 1.00 8.63
CA ALA A 9 -17.61 1.97 7.71
C ALA A 9 -16.75 1.28 6.64
N PHE A 10 -15.89 0.34 7.02
CA PHE A 10 -15.07 -0.41 6.07
C PHE A 10 -15.91 -1.29 5.14
N ARG A 11 -16.97 -1.94 5.66
CA ARG A 11 -17.91 -2.71 4.83
C ARG A 11 -18.61 -1.82 3.79
N LYS A 12 -19.05 -0.62 4.20
CA LYS A 12 -19.66 0.36 3.29
C LYS A 12 -18.66 0.82 2.23
N LEU A 13 -17.41 1.07 2.60
CA LEU A 13 -16.32 1.42 1.69
C LEU A 13 -16.07 0.30 0.66
N LYS A 14 -15.92 -0.95 1.11
CA LYS A 14 -15.73 -2.11 0.23
C LYS A 14 -16.90 -2.28 -0.74
N SER A 15 -18.14 -2.07 -0.27
CA SER A 15 -19.32 -2.09 -1.13
C SER A 15 -19.34 -0.96 -2.15
N PHE A 16 -18.90 0.25 -1.76
CA PHE A 16 -18.85 1.41 -2.66
C PHE A 16 -17.94 1.15 -3.87
N PHE A 17 -16.79 0.53 -3.66
CA PHE A 17 -15.84 0.24 -4.74
C PHE A 17 -16.18 -1.01 -5.57
N LYS A 18 -17.27 -1.72 -5.25
CA LYS A 18 -17.69 -2.88 -6.03
C LYS A 18 -17.99 -2.46 -7.47
N ASN A 19 -17.33 -3.13 -8.42
CA ASN A 19 -17.44 -2.86 -9.87
C ASN A 19 -16.88 -1.52 -10.37
N ILE A 20 -16.10 -0.81 -9.56
CA ILE A 20 -15.40 0.39 -10.01
C ILE A 20 -14.16 0.01 -10.83
N PHE A 21 -13.90 0.79 -11.90
CA PHE A 21 -12.67 0.71 -12.69
C PHE A 21 -11.80 1.95 -12.44
N ILE A 22 -10.52 1.75 -12.18
CA ILE A 22 -9.55 2.82 -11.91
C ILE A 22 -8.40 2.81 -12.92
N GLY A 23 -7.93 4.00 -13.29
CA GLY A 23 -6.61 4.16 -13.88
C GLY A 23 -5.57 4.31 -12.77
N LEU A 24 -4.36 3.79 -12.99
CA LEU A 24 -3.25 3.92 -12.06
C LEU A 24 -2.17 4.74 -12.76
N GLU A 25 -1.88 5.95 -12.29
CA GLU A 25 -0.97 6.87 -12.98
C GLU A 25 0.44 6.28 -13.19
N HIS A 26 0.96 5.56 -12.20
CA HIS A 26 2.27 4.90 -12.25
C HIS A 26 2.31 3.63 -13.12
N LEU A 27 1.17 3.22 -13.68
CA LEU A 27 1.07 2.13 -14.65
C LEU A 27 0.39 2.69 -15.89
N GLU A 28 1.17 2.98 -16.92
CA GLU A 28 0.70 3.49 -18.24
C GLU A 28 -0.17 2.47 -18.99
N LEU A 29 -1.27 2.04 -18.39
CA LEU A 29 -2.11 0.91 -18.82
C LEU A 29 -3.60 1.17 -18.59
N ARG A 30 -4.40 0.39 -19.34
CA ARG A 30 -5.86 0.31 -19.32
C ARG A 30 -6.44 0.30 -17.91
N LYS A 31 -7.62 0.93 -17.75
CA LYS A 31 -8.41 0.91 -16.52
C LYS A 31 -8.57 -0.52 -15.98
N ARG A 32 -8.37 -0.71 -14.68
CA ARG A 32 -8.45 -2.00 -13.97
C ARG A 32 -9.67 -2.02 -13.06
N LYS A 33 -10.37 -3.15 -13.00
CA LYS A 33 -11.48 -3.36 -12.07
C LYS A 33 -10.93 -3.56 -10.65
N ILE A 34 -11.49 -2.87 -9.67
CA ILE A 34 -11.19 -3.14 -8.26
C ILE A 34 -11.81 -4.48 -7.88
N VAL A 35 -10.98 -5.41 -7.37
CA VAL A 35 -11.39 -6.74 -6.93
C VAL A 35 -11.59 -6.82 -5.41
N ASP A 36 -10.75 -6.12 -4.65
CA ASP A 36 -10.84 -6.04 -3.21
C ASP A 36 -10.12 -4.78 -2.67
N ILE A 37 -10.36 -4.46 -1.40
CA ILE A 37 -9.68 -3.44 -0.61
C ILE A 37 -9.07 -4.13 0.61
N ILE A 38 -7.75 -3.95 0.77
CA ILE A 38 -7.00 -4.52 1.89
C ILE A 38 -6.51 -3.34 2.76
N PRO A 39 -6.88 -3.29 4.05
CA PRO A 39 -6.37 -2.27 4.95
C PRO A 39 -4.91 -2.57 5.32
N CYS A 40 -4.14 -1.54 5.67
CA CYS A 40 -2.75 -1.68 6.08
C CYS A 40 -1.87 -2.42 5.04
N ALA A 41 -2.21 -2.30 3.75
CA ALA A 41 -1.60 -3.09 2.67
C ALA A 41 -0.07 -2.95 2.59
N GLY A 42 0.51 -1.86 3.10
CA GLY A 42 1.96 -1.65 3.10
C GLY A 42 2.77 -2.75 3.80
N TYR A 43 2.23 -3.39 4.84
CA TYR A 43 2.87 -4.50 5.57
C TYR A 43 2.58 -5.87 4.96
N TYR A 44 1.68 -5.94 3.97
CA TYR A 44 1.33 -7.21 3.36
C TYR A 44 2.51 -7.73 2.56
N GLU A 45 2.95 -8.95 2.89
CA GLU A 45 4.01 -9.65 2.18
C GLU A 45 3.43 -10.44 1.00
N PHE A 46 4.11 -10.37 -0.14
CA PHE A 46 3.75 -11.16 -1.31
C PHE A 46 4.99 -11.59 -2.08
N LYS A 47 4.87 -12.71 -2.79
CA LYS A 47 5.86 -13.13 -3.79
C LYS A 47 5.53 -12.47 -5.10
N LYS A 48 6.47 -11.66 -5.60
CA LYS A 48 6.35 -11.06 -6.93
C LYS A 48 6.49 -12.14 -8.02
N ASP A 49 7.48 -13.01 -7.86
CA ASP A 49 7.78 -14.14 -8.74
C ASP A 49 7.83 -15.42 -7.89
N LEU A 50 7.57 -16.58 -8.48
CA LEU A 50 7.54 -17.87 -7.77
C LEU A 50 8.85 -18.16 -7.01
N ASP A 51 9.98 -17.72 -7.57
CA ASP A 51 11.33 -17.90 -7.02
C ASP A 51 11.85 -16.69 -6.22
N ALA A 52 11.05 -15.62 -6.12
CA ALA A 52 11.45 -14.42 -5.38
C ALA A 52 11.24 -14.59 -3.88
N ASN A 53 12.10 -13.92 -3.10
CA ASN A 53 11.86 -13.72 -1.68
C ASN A 53 10.57 -12.93 -1.46
N ASP A 54 9.90 -13.21 -0.34
CA ASP A 54 8.76 -12.43 0.11
C ASP A 54 9.18 -10.95 0.25
N MET A 55 8.34 -10.05 -0.26
CA MET A 55 8.54 -8.62 -0.14
C MET A 55 7.26 -7.94 0.29
N THR A 56 7.37 -6.89 1.09
CA THR A 56 6.20 -6.11 1.45
C THR A 56 5.73 -5.27 0.26
N VAL A 57 4.43 -4.96 0.20
CA VAL A 57 3.88 -4.03 -0.80
C VAL A 57 4.62 -2.69 -0.76
N GLN A 58 4.94 -2.16 0.42
CA GLN A 58 5.70 -0.91 0.53
C GLN A 58 7.10 -1.02 -0.06
N GLN A 59 7.83 -2.11 0.23
CA GLN A 59 9.16 -2.33 -0.34
C GLN A 59 9.08 -2.45 -1.87
N TYR A 60 8.05 -3.12 -2.39
CA TYR A 60 7.83 -3.24 -3.83
C TYR A 60 7.61 -1.87 -4.47
N TYR A 61 6.68 -1.08 -3.95
CA TYR A 61 6.36 0.24 -4.51
C TYR A 61 7.54 1.23 -4.41
N ARG A 62 8.30 1.18 -3.31
CA ARG A 62 9.51 1.99 -3.13
C ARG A 62 10.59 1.61 -4.15
N LYS A 63 10.86 0.31 -4.34
CA LYS A 63 11.91 -0.17 -5.25
C LYS A 63 11.56 -0.01 -6.73
N MET A 64 10.30 -0.27 -7.10
CA MET A 64 9.90 -0.32 -8.52
C MET A 64 9.49 1.04 -9.07
N TYR A 65 8.88 1.90 -8.25
CA TYR A 65 8.27 3.15 -8.72
C TYR A 65 8.72 4.38 -7.94
N ASN A 66 9.61 4.24 -6.94
CA ASN A 66 9.98 5.30 -5.99
C ASN A 66 8.77 5.93 -5.26
N ILE A 67 7.70 5.14 -5.05
CA ILE A 67 6.47 5.59 -4.39
C ILE A 67 6.51 5.21 -2.92
N HIS A 68 6.29 6.21 -2.06
CA HIS A 68 6.18 6.04 -0.61
C HIS A 68 4.70 6.03 -0.21
N ILE A 69 4.21 4.89 0.27
CA ILE A 69 2.82 4.73 0.71
C ILE A 69 2.64 5.48 2.04
N LYS A 70 2.00 6.65 2.01
CA LYS A 70 1.66 7.44 3.20
C LYS A 70 0.51 6.80 3.98
N GLY A 71 0.55 6.90 5.31
CA GLY A 71 -0.46 6.34 6.21
C GLY A 71 0.03 5.22 7.14
N GLN A 72 1.35 4.98 7.15
CA GLN A 72 1.99 4.16 8.17
C GLN A 72 2.49 5.10 9.26
N LEU A 73 2.11 4.86 10.51
CA LEU A 73 2.75 5.48 11.67
C LEU A 73 4.23 5.06 11.68
N ALA A 74 5.07 5.84 11.02
CA ALA A 74 6.51 5.96 11.23
C ALA A 74 7.07 6.99 10.22
N ASP A 75 6.72 8.26 10.42
CA ASP A 75 7.60 9.37 10.02
C ASP A 75 8.77 9.53 11.04
N GLU A 76 9.08 8.49 11.84
CA GLU A 76 10.17 8.51 12.83
C GLU A 76 11.55 8.31 12.18
N ASP A 77 11.65 7.75 10.97
CA ASP A 77 12.94 7.61 10.26
C ASP A 77 13.35 8.87 9.46
N SER A 78 12.50 9.89 9.40
CA SER A 78 12.86 11.17 8.76
C SER A 78 13.48 12.21 9.71
N VAL A 79 13.61 11.90 11.01
CA VAL A 79 14.17 12.84 12.01
C VAL A 79 15.65 12.59 12.33
N LEU A 80 16.27 11.48 11.89
CA LEU A 80 17.64 11.12 12.30
C LEU A 80 18.79 11.59 11.38
N MET A 81 18.57 12.58 10.51
CA MET A 81 19.64 13.12 9.64
C MET A 81 19.83 14.64 9.74
N GLN A 82 19.35 15.27 10.81
CA GLN A 82 19.71 16.66 11.13
C GLN A 82 20.12 16.75 12.58
N ASP A 83 21.40 16.42 12.86
CA ASP A 83 22.25 17.15 13.79
C ASP A 83 23.62 16.47 13.89
N THR A 84 24.57 16.96 13.12
CA THR A 84 25.98 16.94 13.54
C THR A 84 26.64 18.22 13.01
N PRO A 85 26.75 19.29 13.82
CA PRO A 85 27.68 20.35 13.50
C PRO A 85 29.11 19.88 13.85
N SER A 86 30.04 20.18 12.94
CA SER A 86 31.49 20.02 13.10
C SER A 86 32.09 20.81 14.26
#